data_AF-A0A7S3TNQ6-F1
#
_entry.id   AF-A0A7S3TNQ6-F1
#
_cell.length_a   1.000
_cell.length_b   1.000
_cell.length_c   1.000
_cell.angle_alpha   90.00
_cell.angle_beta   90.00
_cell.angle_gamma   90.00
#
_symmetry.space_group_name_H-M   'P 1'
#
loop_
_entity.id
_entity.type
_entity.pdbx_description
1 polymer ?
#
loop_
_entity_poly.entity_id
_entity_poly.type
_entity_poly.pdbx_seq_one_letter_code
_entity_poly.pdbx_strand_id
1 'polypeptide(L)'
;YTADSPLPDPWSQSQLRDLLGEWTEAPDAAYGDALFAERERASTLRAQLLEASHLAEGATSAWQRELVSELDALTRRRLDRSTAQFLVGAEDEAAAQGGDMSISCERATFAIGLWANLTKSSRTKACCFDGIGFSAELPKTLALSSIALRAVRSYVDTVSGVEDTMARVPDAEAEMEAEAEQAEAEPAPTEEPSGTERTGPIDEPVTVNEGEDEGGEAKPTGEAPSTTVEESAQAIEPKDNPERKEGAEEVVGTDGDAGEGAVGDTAGARDGASAEQEGASPPQPPAPPPPPPHPRSWLSLGGVVSIDVLTLPPAKAVAKGWTVRELTPLSTSVERQTYPPPAVIAAPLKVSFRLPPTVVPPPQGRLGASSATGAGAEYGVALFDETDKLWRTDGVEDAEYDALSRTVSAYVPRLTSTIALVQPRHADLPFRRWLLTPSGPSQCTLLLETARRHTYALELSASGVALVPSSECPAELATLASTPLAPALLFHRLRDAGVWLCPHDADAEAFSHDQRPRLKDPSLEAEVHREASRLAAGVRFCWSRRNQLLGAERAMLRVAPPHTPADTDLDEGDEENVMESPACADAD
;
A
#
# COMPACT_ATOMS: atom_id res chain seq x y z
N TYR A 1 -2.36 -14.63 28.66
CA TYR A 1 -3.61 -13.96 28.24
C TYR A 1 -4.72 -14.99 28.00
N THR A 2 -5.99 -14.63 28.21
CA THR A 2 -7.17 -15.46 27.80
C THR A 2 -8.13 -14.65 26.91
N ALA A 3 -9.14 -15.32 26.34
CA ALA A 3 -10.14 -14.72 25.45
C ALA A 3 -11.05 -13.65 26.11
N ASP A 4 -10.95 -13.46 27.43
CA ASP A 4 -11.74 -12.51 28.23
C ASP A 4 -10.91 -11.34 28.78
N SER A 5 -9.57 -11.36 28.66
CA SER A 5 -8.70 -10.29 29.16
C SER A 5 -8.94 -8.99 28.37
N PRO A 6 -9.16 -7.82 29.01
CA PRO A 6 -9.43 -6.56 28.29
C PRO A 6 -8.22 -6.15 27.45
N LEU A 7 -8.44 -5.58 26.26
CA LEU A 7 -7.35 -5.09 25.41
C LEU A 7 -6.52 -4.01 26.13
N PRO A 8 -5.19 -3.94 25.88
CA PRO A 8 -4.33 -2.92 26.45
C PRO A 8 -4.69 -1.52 25.93
N ASP A 9 -4.33 -0.50 26.69
CA ASP A 9 -4.50 0.89 26.28
C ASP A 9 -3.58 1.22 25.08
N PRO A 10 -4.12 1.68 23.93
CA PRO A 10 -3.32 2.05 22.76
C PRO A 10 -2.38 3.24 23.00
N TRP A 11 -2.53 3.97 24.11
CA TRP A 11 -1.61 5.02 24.56
C TRP A 11 -0.50 4.50 25.49
N SER A 12 -0.57 3.26 25.96
CA SER A 12 0.37 2.69 26.93
C SER A 12 1.39 1.75 26.26
N GLN A 13 2.50 2.32 25.78
CA GLN A 13 3.56 1.58 25.08
C GLN A 13 4.05 0.34 25.86
N SER A 14 4.16 0.40 27.19
CA SER A 14 4.52 -0.77 28.01
C SER A 14 3.51 -1.90 27.85
N GLN A 15 2.22 -1.67 28.13
CA GLN A 15 1.18 -2.71 28.06
C GLN A 15 1.13 -3.39 26.69
N LEU A 16 1.40 -2.63 25.63
CA LEU A 16 1.44 -3.12 24.25
C LEU A 16 2.69 -3.97 23.96
N ARG A 17 3.86 -3.54 24.44
CA ARG A 17 5.12 -4.30 24.35
C ARG A 17 5.05 -5.57 25.19
N ASP A 18 4.49 -5.50 26.39
CA ASP A 18 4.24 -6.62 27.30
C ASP A 18 3.29 -7.65 26.64
N LEU A 19 2.19 -7.19 26.01
CA LEU A 19 1.26 -8.06 25.28
C LEU A 19 1.90 -8.73 24.06
N LEU A 20 2.69 -8.01 23.26
CA LEU A 20 3.40 -8.59 22.12
C LEU A 20 4.43 -9.64 22.56
N GLY A 21 5.06 -9.45 23.72
CA GLY A 21 5.86 -10.48 24.39
C GLY A 21 5.03 -11.72 24.72
N GLU A 22 3.96 -11.57 25.50
CA GLU A 22 3.03 -12.65 25.83
C GLU A 22 2.54 -13.41 24.59
N TRP A 23 2.16 -12.71 23.51
CA TRP A 23 1.65 -13.33 22.28
C TRP A 23 2.72 -13.97 21.41
N THR A 24 3.98 -13.56 21.55
CA THR A 24 5.12 -14.20 20.87
C THR A 24 5.49 -15.52 21.55
N GLU A 25 5.45 -15.55 22.88
CA GLU A 25 5.74 -16.75 23.69
C GLU A 25 4.55 -17.71 23.83
N ALA A 26 3.31 -17.21 23.73
CA ALA A 26 2.10 -18.03 23.84
C ALA A 26 2.08 -19.17 22.81
N PRO A 27 1.62 -20.38 23.19
CA PRO A 27 1.50 -21.50 22.25
C PRO A 27 0.59 -21.14 21.08
N ASP A 28 0.80 -21.79 19.93
CA ASP A 28 -0.07 -21.62 18.77
C ASP A 28 -1.51 -22.04 19.09
N ALA A 29 -2.46 -21.19 18.71
CA ALA A 29 -3.86 -21.54 18.76
C ALA A 29 -4.18 -22.56 17.66
N ALA A 30 -4.95 -23.60 18.00
CA ALA A 30 -5.45 -24.53 16.99
C ALA A 30 -6.25 -23.77 15.91
N TYR A 31 -6.01 -24.11 14.64
CA TYR A 31 -6.69 -23.50 13.51
C TYR A 31 -8.20 -23.76 13.59
N GLY A 32 -8.98 -22.69 13.72
CA GLY A 32 -10.36 -22.75 14.18
C GLY A 32 -10.68 -21.58 15.11
N ASP A 33 -11.75 -21.68 15.90
CA ASP A 33 -12.27 -20.57 16.71
C ASP A 33 -11.26 -19.91 17.64
N ALA A 34 -10.31 -20.66 18.21
CA ALA A 34 -9.26 -20.10 19.07
C ALA A 34 -8.37 -19.11 18.31
N LEU A 35 -7.86 -19.51 17.14
CA LEU A 35 -7.06 -18.65 16.26
C LEU A 35 -7.89 -17.48 15.70
N PHE A 36 -9.17 -17.72 15.37
CA PHE A 36 -10.04 -16.70 14.82
C PHE A 36 -10.39 -15.62 15.86
N ALA A 37 -10.65 -16.00 17.12
CA ALA A 37 -10.88 -15.06 18.22
C ALA A 37 -9.61 -14.28 18.61
N GLU A 38 -8.43 -14.94 18.57
CA GLU A 38 -7.13 -14.27 18.73
C GLU A 38 -6.91 -13.21 17.65
N ARG A 39 -7.18 -13.56 16.37
CA ARG A 39 -7.05 -12.63 15.25
C ARG A 39 -8.08 -11.50 15.28
N GLU A 40 -9.30 -11.75 15.77
CA GLU A 40 -10.35 -10.71 15.93
C GLU A 40 -9.93 -9.68 16.99
N ARG A 41 -9.38 -10.16 18.12
CA ARG A 41 -8.73 -9.30 19.14
C ARG A 41 -7.55 -8.53 18.56
N ALA A 42 -6.67 -9.18 17.81
CA ALA A 42 -5.52 -8.53 17.17
C ALA A 42 -5.95 -7.43 16.19
N SER A 43 -6.96 -7.70 15.37
CA SER A 43 -7.51 -6.75 14.42
C SER A 43 -8.24 -5.58 15.09
N THR A 44 -8.83 -5.80 16.26
CA THR A 44 -9.46 -4.75 17.08
C THR A 44 -8.38 -3.84 17.69
N LEU A 45 -7.32 -4.42 18.23
CA LEU A 45 -6.18 -3.68 18.76
C LEU A 45 -5.44 -2.90 17.65
N ARG A 46 -5.27 -3.50 16.47
CA ARG A 46 -4.72 -2.84 15.27
C ARG A 46 -5.52 -1.59 14.91
N ALA A 47 -6.85 -1.68 14.91
CA ALA A 47 -7.70 -0.52 14.68
C ALA A 47 -7.48 0.55 15.76
N GLN A 48 -7.57 0.18 17.04
CA GLN A 48 -7.37 1.11 18.17
C GLN A 48 -6.00 1.82 18.14
N LEU A 49 -4.93 1.11 17.78
CA LEU A 49 -3.59 1.69 17.60
C LEU A 49 -3.53 2.66 16.42
N LEU A 50 -4.18 2.33 15.30
CA LEU A 50 -4.22 3.19 14.13
C LEU A 50 -5.05 4.46 14.40
N GLU A 51 -6.23 4.32 15.03
CA GLU A 51 -7.05 5.44 15.50
C GLU A 51 -6.27 6.34 16.47
N ALA A 52 -5.53 5.76 17.43
CA ALA A 52 -4.68 6.53 18.34
C ALA A 52 -3.50 7.20 17.61
N SER A 53 -2.88 6.55 16.63
CA SER A 53 -1.78 7.14 15.84
C SER A 53 -2.20 8.34 14.98
N HIS A 54 -3.48 8.45 14.64
CA HIS A 54 -4.09 9.60 13.97
C HIS A 54 -4.48 10.74 14.95
N LEU A 55 -4.42 10.50 16.25
CA LEU A 55 -4.61 11.49 17.32
C LEU A 55 -3.29 11.90 17.98
N ALA A 56 -2.25 11.08 17.81
CA ALA A 56 -0.93 11.27 18.40
C ALA A 56 -0.01 12.09 17.49
N GLU A 57 1.04 12.66 18.08
CA GLU A 57 1.98 13.55 17.40
C GLU A 57 3.43 13.07 17.58
N GLY A 58 4.31 13.52 16.67
CA GLY A 58 5.75 13.22 16.70
C GLY A 58 6.08 11.75 16.95
N ALA A 59 6.95 11.51 17.93
CA ALA A 59 7.41 10.19 18.32
C ALA A 59 6.30 9.22 18.75
N THR A 60 5.17 9.72 19.28
CA THR A 60 4.06 8.87 19.76
C THR A 60 3.33 8.20 18.60
N SER A 61 2.98 8.97 17.56
CA SER A 61 2.37 8.43 16.34
C SER A 61 3.33 7.45 15.62
N ALA A 62 4.64 7.71 15.67
CA ALA A 62 5.65 6.84 15.08
C ALA A 62 5.71 5.46 15.75
N TRP A 63 5.82 5.37 17.08
CA TRP A 63 5.89 4.06 17.75
C TRP A 63 4.55 3.30 17.68
N GLN A 64 3.41 3.99 17.63
CA GLN A 64 2.11 3.34 17.41
C GLN A 64 2.01 2.71 16.01
N ARG A 65 2.54 3.37 14.97
CA ARG A 65 2.64 2.81 13.61
C ARG A 65 3.62 1.65 13.51
N GLU A 66 4.76 1.70 14.22
CA GLU A 66 5.69 0.58 14.33
C GLU A 66 5.01 -0.66 14.95
N LEU A 67 4.30 -0.50 16.07
CA LEU A 67 3.56 -1.58 16.71
C LEU A 67 2.47 -2.20 15.82
N VAL A 68 1.80 -1.41 14.98
CA VAL A 68 0.84 -1.92 13.98
C VAL A 68 1.55 -2.86 12.99
N SER A 69 2.74 -2.49 12.51
CA SER A 69 3.55 -3.33 11.61
C SER A 69 4.00 -4.63 12.28
N GLU A 70 4.45 -4.55 13.53
CA GLU A 70 4.83 -5.72 14.34
C GLU A 70 3.64 -6.65 14.62
N LEU A 71 2.47 -6.11 14.95
CA LEU A 71 1.24 -6.87 15.18
C LEU A 71 0.74 -7.55 13.91
N ASP A 72 0.79 -6.87 12.76
CA ASP A 72 0.50 -7.46 11.45
C ASP A 72 1.52 -8.55 11.11
N ALA A 73 2.81 -8.39 11.45
CA ALA A 73 3.82 -9.44 11.26
C ALA A 73 3.61 -10.66 12.18
N LEU A 74 3.29 -10.44 13.46
CA LEU A 74 3.04 -11.50 14.45
C LEU A 74 1.79 -12.31 14.09
N THR A 75 0.68 -11.65 13.74
CA THR A 75 -0.56 -12.34 13.34
C THR A 75 -0.40 -13.13 12.05
N ARG A 76 0.38 -12.64 11.06
CA ARG A 76 0.76 -13.40 9.86
C ARG A 76 1.56 -14.66 10.22
N ARG A 77 2.56 -14.55 11.12
CA ARG A 77 3.36 -15.70 11.60
C ARG A 77 2.52 -16.74 12.35
N ARG A 78 1.67 -16.32 13.29
CA ARG A 78 0.79 -17.25 14.05
C ARG A 78 -0.24 -17.94 13.14
N LEU A 79 -0.80 -17.22 12.17
CA LEU A 79 -1.66 -17.82 11.13
C LEU A 79 -0.89 -18.85 10.29
N ASP A 80 0.35 -18.58 9.89
CA ASP A 80 1.19 -19.54 9.15
C ASP A 80 1.50 -20.81 9.96
N ARG A 81 1.95 -20.69 11.23
CA ARG A 81 2.23 -21.86 12.10
C ARG A 81 0.97 -22.72 12.30
N SER A 82 -0.17 -22.08 12.59
CA SER A 82 -1.45 -22.78 12.79
C SER A 82 -1.97 -23.42 11.49
N THR A 83 -1.74 -22.78 10.33
CA THR A 83 -2.08 -23.35 9.02
C THR A 83 -1.27 -24.62 8.75
N ALA A 84 0.05 -24.60 9.03
CA ALA A 84 0.90 -25.78 8.86
C ALA A 84 0.45 -26.95 9.74
N GLN A 85 0.19 -26.69 11.02
CA GLN A 85 -0.33 -27.70 11.97
C GLN A 85 -1.66 -28.30 11.51
N PHE A 86 -2.57 -27.50 10.96
CA PHE A 86 -3.86 -27.98 10.43
C PHE A 86 -3.70 -28.80 9.14
N LEU A 87 -2.81 -28.38 8.23
CA LEU A 87 -2.55 -29.11 6.98
C LEU A 87 -1.93 -30.49 7.22
N VAL A 88 -1.20 -30.71 8.32
CA VAL A 88 -0.77 -32.05 8.74
C VAL A 88 -1.96 -32.98 9.02
N GLY A 89 -3.10 -32.44 9.49
CA GLY A 89 -4.34 -33.18 9.75
C GLY A 89 -5.28 -33.30 8.54
N ALA A 90 -4.97 -32.70 7.39
CA ALA A 90 -5.93 -32.49 6.30
C ALA A 90 -6.64 -33.78 5.80
N GLU A 91 -5.95 -34.92 5.79
CA GLU A 91 -6.52 -36.21 5.36
C GLU A 91 -7.50 -36.83 6.37
N ASP A 92 -7.47 -36.39 7.63
CA ASP A 92 -8.38 -36.83 8.69
C ASP A 92 -9.64 -35.95 8.68
N GLU A 93 -9.46 -34.62 8.54
CA GLU A 93 -10.54 -33.65 8.32
C GLU A 93 -11.33 -33.94 7.05
N ALA A 94 -10.66 -34.20 5.93
CA ALA A 94 -11.29 -34.60 4.65
C ALA A 94 -12.16 -35.87 4.80
N ALA A 95 -11.69 -36.85 5.57
CA ALA A 95 -12.43 -38.07 5.84
C ALA A 95 -13.65 -37.83 6.75
N ALA A 96 -13.57 -36.87 7.67
CA ALA A 96 -14.70 -36.44 8.50
C ALA A 96 -15.74 -35.61 7.71
N GLN A 97 -15.29 -34.77 6.78
CA GLN A 97 -16.14 -33.95 5.91
C GLN A 97 -16.74 -34.72 4.72
N GLY A 98 -16.16 -35.86 4.35
CA GLY A 98 -16.62 -36.70 3.24
C GLY A 98 -16.24 -36.19 1.84
N GLY A 99 -15.18 -35.39 1.74
CA GLY A 99 -14.74 -34.73 0.50
C GLY A 99 -13.29 -34.25 0.57
N ASP A 100 -12.94 -33.20 -0.19
CA ASP A 100 -11.71 -32.44 0.08
C ASP A 100 -11.86 -31.67 1.41
N MET A 101 -10.76 -31.47 2.14
CA MET A 101 -10.77 -30.65 3.37
C MET A 101 -11.05 -29.19 3.03
N SER A 102 -12.02 -28.58 3.70
CA SER A 102 -12.28 -27.15 3.65
C SER A 102 -12.66 -26.58 5.02
N ILE A 103 -12.32 -25.33 5.25
CA ILE A 103 -12.76 -24.55 6.42
C ILE A 103 -12.81 -23.07 6.05
N SER A 104 -13.81 -22.35 6.56
CA SER A 104 -13.92 -20.89 6.39
C SER A 104 -14.56 -20.23 7.62
N CYS A 105 -14.19 -18.99 7.88
CA CYS A 105 -14.72 -18.18 8.98
C CYS A 105 -14.86 -16.71 8.55
N GLU A 106 -16.02 -16.11 8.81
CA GLU A 106 -16.27 -14.67 8.69
C GLU A 106 -16.29 -14.05 10.10
N ARG A 107 -15.65 -12.89 10.26
CA ARG A 107 -15.61 -12.07 11.48
C ARG A 107 -15.88 -10.61 11.11
N ALA A 108 -16.05 -9.73 12.09
CA ALA A 108 -16.40 -8.32 11.81
C ALA A 108 -15.31 -7.56 11.02
N THR A 109 -14.04 -7.95 11.13
CA THR A 109 -12.90 -7.22 10.55
C THR A 109 -12.07 -8.01 9.53
N PHE A 110 -12.29 -9.33 9.43
CA PHE A 110 -11.60 -10.19 8.46
C PHE A 110 -12.46 -11.42 8.11
N ALA A 111 -12.10 -12.13 7.04
CA ALA A 111 -12.56 -13.48 6.78
C ALA A 111 -11.41 -14.37 6.30
N ILE A 112 -11.42 -15.66 6.65
CA ILE A 112 -10.35 -16.62 6.31
C ILE A 112 -10.96 -17.88 5.72
N GLY A 113 -10.28 -18.47 4.73
CA GLY A 113 -10.60 -19.76 4.14
C GLY A 113 -9.35 -20.57 3.85
N LEU A 114 -9.47 -21.88 4.01
CA LEU A 114 -8.43 -22.84 3.67
C LEU A 114 -9.08 -24.09 3.05
N TRP A 115 -8.61 -24.50 1.89
CA TRP A 115 -9.03 -25.71 1.17
C TRP A 115 -7.80 -26.51 0.75
N ALA A 116 -7.86 -27.85 0.81
CA ALA A 116 -6.77 -28.73 0.39
C ALA A 116 -7.21 -29.70 -0.72
N ASN A 117 -6.51 -29.66 -1.85
CA ASN A 117 -6.74 -30.54 -3.00
C ASN A 117 -6.15 -31.94 -2.75
N LEU A 118 -6.91 -32.78 -2.05
CA LEU A 118 -6.51 -34.15 -1.75
C LEU A 118 -6.98 -35.10 -2.85
N THR A 119 -8.16 -34.86 -3.43
CA THR A 119 -8.75 -35.70 -4.48
C THR A 119 -8.11 -35.53 -5.87
N LYS A 120 -7.45 -34.40 -6.16
CA LYS A 120 -6.68 -34.12 -7.39
C LYS A 120 -7.51 -34.35 -8.67
N SER A 121 -8.74 -33.87 -8.62
CA SER A 121 -9.76 -34.13 -9.63
C SER A 121 -9.79 -33.06 -10.72
N SER A 122 -9.70 -33.48 -11.98
CA SER A 122 -9.94 -32.61 -13.15
C SER A 122 -11.39 -32.11 -13.28
N ARG A 123 -12.29 -32.53 -12.36
CA ARG A 123 -13.65 -31.98 -12.21
C ARG A 123 -13.70 -30.76 -11.29
N THR A 124 -12.67 -30.55 -10.46
CA THR A 124 -12.56 -29.40 -9.56
C THR A 124 -12.16 -28.17 -10.38
N LYS A 125 -13.18 -27.43 -10.84
CA LYS A 125 -13.02 -26.26 -11.72
C LYS A 125 -12.82 -24.93 -10.98
N ALA A 126 -13.20 -24.86 -9.71
CA ALA A 126 -13.10 -23.66 -8.90
C ALA A 126 -12.90 -24.04 -7.43
N CYS A 127 -12.27 -23.13 -6.67
CA CYS A 127 -12.29 -23.10 -5.22
C CYS A 127 -13.22 -21.94 -4.81
N CYS A 128 -14.26 -22.23 -4.02
CA CYS A 128 -15.22 -21.24 -3.55
C CYS A 128 -15.22 -21.20 -2.03
N PHE A 129 -15.19 -20.00 -1.47
CA PHE A 129 -15.34 -19.73 -0.05
C PHE A 129 -16.51 -18.77 0.15
N ASP A 130 -17.73 -19.31 0.13
CA ASP A 130 -18.97 -18.51 0.09
C ASP A 130 -19.10 -17.57 1.31
N GLY A 131 -18.62 -18.00 2.49
CA GLY A 131 -18.51 -17.21 3.73
C GLY A 131 -17.38 -16.16 3.75
N ILE A 132 -16.62 -16.00 2.66
CA ILE A 132 -15.68 -14.89 2.43
C ILE A 132 -16.22 -13.97 1.33
N GLY A 133 -17.18 -14.49 0.55
CA GLY A 133 -17.55 -13.97 -0.75
C GLY A 133 -16.37 -14.01 -1.73
N PHE A 134 -15.48 -15.00 -1.67
CA PHE A 134 -14.33 -15.14 -2.58
C PHE A 134 -14.37 -16.49 -3.33
N SER A 135 -14.02 -16.46 -4.62
CA SER A 135 -13.79 -17.67 -5.42
C SER A 135 -12.70 -17.48 -6.47
N ALA A 136 -12.10 -18.59 -6.91
CA ALA A 136 -11.13 -18.63 -8.00
C ALA A 136 -11.38 -19.85 -8.89
N GLU A 137 -11.46 -19.66 -10.21
CA GLU A 137 -11.39 -20.75 -11.17
C GLU A 137 -9.99 -21.37 -11.17
N LEU A 138 -9.91 -22.70 -11.13
CA LEU A 138 -8.66 -23.44 -11.00
C LEU A 138 -8.19 -23.96 -12.36
N PRO A 139 -7.04 -23.50 -12.87
CA PRO A 139 -6.40 -24.14 -14.02
C PRO A 139 -6.11 -25.61 -13.74
N LYS A 140 -6.18 -26.44 -14.79
CA LYS A 140 -5.99 -27.91 -14.71
C LYS A 140 -4.68 -28.32 -14.02
N THR A 141 -3.65 -27.49 -14.07
CA THR A 141 -2.37 -27.67 -13.36
C THR A 141 -2.53 -27.66 -11.84
N LEU A 142 -3.37 -26.77 -11.29
CA LEU A 142 -3.65 -26.70 -9.86
C LEU A 142 -4.68 -27.76 -9.43
N ALA A 143 -5.72 -27.98 -10.25
CA ALA A 143 -6.75 -28.99 -10.00
C ALA A 143 -6.21 -30.43 -9.92
N LEU A 144 -5.03 -30.72 -10.51
CA LEU A 144 -4.34 -32.01 -10.43
C LEU A 144 -3.16 -32.01 -9.43
N SER A 145 -2.82 -30.89 -8.81
CA SER A 145 -1.66 -30.74 -7.91
C SER A 145 -2.01 -30.91 -6.44
N SER A 146 -1.04 -31.36 -5.64
CA SER A 146 -1.15 -31.56 -4.18
C SER A 146 -0.96 -30.24 -3.41
N ILE A 147 -1.90 -29.31 -3.59
CA ILE A 147 -1.85 -27.96 -3.01
C ILE A 147 -2.96 -27.73 -1.97
N ALA A 148 -2.74 -26.75 -1.10
CA ALA A 148 -3.84 -26.01 -0.47
C ALA A 148 -3.97 -24.62 -1.07
N LEU A 149 -5.17 -24.04 -1.01
CA LEU A 149 -5.42 -22.62 -1.22
C LEU A 149 -5.86 -22.00 0.09
N ARG A 150 -5.20 -20.92 0.49
CA ARG A 150 -5.62 -20.09 1.62
C ARG A 150 -6.02 -18.72 1.09
N ALA A 151 -7.21 -18.25 1.48
CA ALA A 151 -7.68 -16.90 1.22
C ALA A 151 -7.82 -16.16 2.54
N VAL A 152 -7.20 -14.98 2.65
CA VAL A 152 -7.26 -14.11 3.83
C VAL A 152 -7.78 -12.76 3.39
N ARG A 153 -9.02 -12.46 3.75
CA ARG A 153 -9.68 -11.19 3.49
C ARG A 153 -9.51 -10.27 4.70
N SER A 154 -9.06 -9.05 4.46
CA SER A 154 -9.23 -7.91 5.37
C SER A 154 -10.31 -6.98 4.82
N TYR A 155 -11.15 -6.38 5.67
CA TYR A 155 -12.10 -5.34 5.25
C TYR A 155 -11.50 -3.93 5.23
N VAL A 156 -10.24 -3.78 5.67
CA VAL A 156 -9.42 -2.55 5.58
C VAL A 156 -8.12 -2.82 4.82
N ASP A 157 -7.42 -1.77 4.39
CA ASP A 157 -6.10 -1.92 3.77
C ASP A 157 -5.03 -2.36 4.81
N THR A 158 -4.28 -3.40 4.47
CA THR A 158 -3.20 -3.97 5.31
C THR A 158 -1.90 -4.18 4.53
N VAL A 159 -1.78 -3.61 3.33
CA VAL A 159 -0.59 -3.78 2.48
C VAL A 159 -0.02 -2.45 1.98
N SER A 160 -0.87 -1.45 1.69
CA SER A 160 -0.37 -0.08 1.46
C SER A 160 0.14 0.51 2.78
N GLY A 161 1.33 1.11 2.77
CA GLY A 161 1.94 1.69 3.97
C GLY A 161 1.17 2.91 4.46
N VAL A 162 1.03 3.07 5.79
CA VAL A 162 0.24 4.14 6.42
C VAL A 162 0.68 5.55 5.96
N GLU A 163 1.96 5.72 5.63
CA GLU A 163 2.55 7.00 5.24
C GLU A 163 2.10 7.49 3.85
N ASP A 164 1.76 6.59 2.91
CA ASP A 164 1.17 6.95 1.61
C ASP A 164 -0.33 7.32 1.72
N THR A 165 -0.87 7.28 2.96
CA THR A 165 -2.32 7.37 3.24
C THR A 165 -2.74 8.51 4.15
N MET A 166 -1.84 9.18 4.86
CA MET A 166 -2.05 10.47 5.54
C MET A 166 -0.71 11.20 5.77
N ALA A 167 -0.17 11.85 4.74
CA ALA A 167 0.92 12.79 4.93
C ALA A 167 0.39 14.04 5.66
N ARG A 168 0.98 14.36 6.81
CA ARG A 168 0.61 15.52 7.64
C ARG A 168 1.12 16.80 6.98
N VAL A 169 0.31 17.87 6.98
CA VAL A 169 0.78 19.23 6.64
C VAL A 169 1.91 19.58 7.61
N PRO A 170 3.08 20.07 7.15
CA PRO A 170 4.16 20.44 8.06
C PRO A 170 3.67 21.44 9.11
N ASP A 171 4.01 21.17 10.38
CA ASP A 171 3.68 22.07 11.47
C ASP A 171 4.54 23.34 11.33
N ALA A 172 3.99 24.37 10.70
CA ALA A 172 4.70 25.63 10.42
C ALA A 172 5.22 26.31 11.70
N GLU A 173 4.68 25.99 12.87
CA GLU A 173 5.21 26.42 14.17
C GLU A 173 6.51 25.67 14.53
N ALA A 174 6.61 24.36 14.24
CA ALA A 174 7.81 23.57 14.48
C ALA A 174 8.94 23.84 13.47
N GLU A 175 8.60 24.11 12.19
CA GLU A 175 9.60 24.56 11.20
C GLU A 175 10.14 25.96 11.56
N MET A 176 9.29 26.86 12.06
CA MET A 176 9.69 28.19 12.52
C MET A 176 10.53 28.14 13.82
N GLU A 177 10.24 27.23 14.76
CA GLU A 177 11.11 26.99 15.92
C GLU A 177 12.46 26.39 15.48
N ALA A 178 12.49 25.48 14.50
CA ALA A 178 13.72 24.89 13.98
C ALA A 178 14.60 25.87 13.18
N GLU A 179 14.01 26.82 12.44
CA GLU A 179 14.75 27.94 11.84
C GLU A 179 15.25 28.92 12.92
N ALA A 180 14.49 29.15 13.99
CA ALA A 180 14.91 30.02 15.09
C ALA A 180 16.11 29.45 15.87
N GLU A 181 16.12 28.16 16.22
CA GLU A 181 17.30 27.51 16.84
C GLU A 181 18.53 27.56 15.93
N GLN A 182 18.36 27.45 14.61
CA GLN A 182 19.47 27.57 13.66
C GLN A 182 19.96 29.01 13.49
N ALA A 183 19.07 30.01 13.59
CA ALA A 183 19.42 31.42 13.53
C ALA A 183 20.19 31.90 14.79
N GLU A 184 19.93 31.34 15.97
CA GLU A 184 20.72 31.62 17.19
C GLU A 184 22.09 30.88 17.20
N ALA A 185 22.35 29.98 16.25
CA ALA A 185 23.56 29.17 16.20
C ALA A 185 24.72 29.74 15.36
N GLU A 186 24.51 30.82 14.58
CA GLU A 186 25.61 31.47 13.82
C GLU A 186 26.52 32.31 14.75
N PRO A 187 27.85 32.06 14.78
CA PRO A 187 28.77 32.86 15.57
C PRO A 187 29.04 34.23 14.92
N ALA A 188 28.84 35.31 15.68
CA ALA A 188 29.14 36.67 15.23
C ALA A 188 30.63 36.86 14.82
N PRO A 189 30.92 37.68 13.80
CA PRO A 189 32.27 37.83 13.26
C PRO A 189 33.23 38.52 14.24
N THR A 190 34.45 37.96 14.35
CA THR A 190 35.48 38.43 15.28
C THR A 190 36.14 39.73 14.83
N GLU A 191 36.03 40.80 15.63
CA GLU A 191 36.93 41.96 15.54
C GLU A 191 38.16 41.77 16.45
N GLU A 192 39.36 42.05 15.93
CA GLU A 192 40.59 42.16 16.74
C GLU A 192 40.70 43.54 17.39
N PRO A 193 41.14 43.61 18.66
CA PRO A 193 41.85 44.78 19.16
C PRO A 193 43.26 44.44 19.69
N SER A 194 44.23 45.29 19.37
CA SER A 194 45.64 45.10 19.74
C SER A 194 45.97 45.60 21.16
N GLY A 195 46.82 44.86 21.87
CA GLY A 195 47.97 45.46 22.57
C GLY A 195 47.86 45.78 24.07
N THR A 196 48.51 44.93 24.88
CA THR A 196 49.33 45.27 26.08
C THR A 196 48.86 46.33 27.09
N GLU A 197 48.78 45.92 28.37
CA GLU A 197 49.91 46.11 29.31
C GLU A 197 49.86 45.16 30.53
N ARG A 198 50.82 45.28 31.47
CA ARG A 198 51.07 44.35 32.60
C ARG A 198 50.68 44.94 33.96
N THR A 199 50.20 44.10 34.88
CA THR A 199 50.71 43.96 36.28
C THR A 199 50.12 42.73 36.97
N GLY A 200 50.90 42.05 37.82
CA GLY A 200 50.39 41.14 38.88
C GLY A 200 50.45 41.83 40.25
N PRO A 201 50.68 41.14 41.40
CA PRO A 201 50.98 39.70 41.55
C PRO A 201 50.39 39.01 42.83
N ILE A 202 50.72 37.71 43.05
CA ILE A 202 50.62 36.86 44.30
C ILE A 202 49.25 36.79 45.05
N ASP A 203 48.75 35.63 45.51
CA ASP A 203 49.30 34.75 46.56
C ASP A 203 48.75 33.30 46.52
N GLU A 204 49.52 32.34 47.06
CA GLU A 204 49.06 31.04 47.59
C GLU A 204 49.35 30.98 49.10
N PRO A 205 48.62 30.16 49.89
CA PRO A 205 49.36 29.13 50.62
C PRO A 205 48.66 27.76 50.80
N VAL A 206 49.38 26.71 50.39
CA VAL A 206 49.58 25.37 50.99
C VAL A 206 48.94 25.10 52.38
N THR A 207 48.38 23.89 52.59
CA THR A 207 48.37 22.99 53.80
C THR A 207 47.07 22.14 53.90
N VAL A 208 46.99 20.87 54.33
CA VAL A 208 47.95 19.76 54.63
C VAL A 208 47.35 18.42 54.11
N ASN A 209 48.17 17.37 53.96
CA ASN A 209 47.74 15.96 53.83
C ASN A 209 47.39 15.31 55.18
N GLU A 210 46.58 14.25 55.13
CA GLU A 210 46.70 12.92 55.78
C GLU A 210 45.55 12.05 55.19
N GLY A 211 45.66 10.78 54.81
CA GLY A 211 46.34 9.62 55.41
C GLY A 211 45.25 8.70 56.02
N GLU A 212 45.12 7.39 55.77
CA GLU A 212 45.89 6.34 55.06
C GLU A 212 44.86 5.44 54.28
N ASP A 213 45.16 4.69 53.20
CA ASP A 213 45.96 3.44 53.06
C ASP A 213 45.50 2.27 53.97
N GLU A 214 45.53 0.97 53.62
CA GLU A 214 46.04 0.20 52.45
C GLU A 214 44.92 -0.80 51.98
N GLY A 215 45.03 -1.69 50.97
CA GLY A 215 46.05 -2.11 50.00
C GLY A 215 45.49 -3.29 49.14
N GLY A 216 45.80 -3.43 47.85
CA GLY A 216 46.80 -4.39 47.30
C GLY A 216 46.21 -5.79 46.99
N GLU A 217 46.74 -6.69 46.16
CA GLU A 217 47.76 -6.76 45.08
C GLU A 217 47.56 -8.17 44.39
N ALA A 218 48.03 -8.57 43.19
CA ALA A 218 48.97 -8.03 42.20
C ALA A 218 48.70 -8.57 40.76
N LYS A 219 49.63 -8.28 39.83
CA LYS A 219 49.86 -8.86 38.47
C LYS A 219 51.29 -9.51 38.48
N PRO A 220 52.02 -9.82 37.37
CA PRO A 220 51.71 -10.26 35.99
C PRO A 220 52.60 -11.48 35.51
N THR A 221 52.66 -11.73 34.18
CA THR A 221 53.67 -12.53 33.40
C THR A 221 53.62 -14.09 33.45
N GLY A 222 53.99 -14.83 32.39
CA GLY A 222 54.37 -14.45 31.00
C GLY A 222 54.80 -15.62 30.07
N GLU A 223 54.98 -15.30 28.78
CA GLU A 223 55.65 -16.08 27.68
C GLU A 223 55.00 -17.40 27.12
N ALA A 224 55.51 -17.86 25.96
CA ALA A 224 54.98 -18.91 25.07
C ALA A 224 56.09 -19.90 24.61
N PRO A 225 55.80 -20.99 23.82
CA PRO A 225 55.99 -20.89 22.35
C PRO A 225 55.19 -21.89 21.44
N SER A 226 55.23 -21.67 20.09
CA SER A 226 55.22 -22.59 18.90
C SER A 226 54.56 -24.00 18.93
N THR A 227 53.94 -24.60 17.89
CA THR A 227 53.90 -24.49 16.39
C THR A 227 52.48 -24.87 15.85
N THR A 228 52.06 -25.07 14.57
CA THR A 228 52.45 -24.94 13.11
C THR A 228 51.11 -24.95 12.28
N VAL A 229 50.94 -24.45 11.04
CA VAL A 229 51.33 -24.93 9.66
C VAL A 229 50.84 -26.38 9.36
N GLU A 230 50.19 -26.75 8.25
CA GLU A 230 50.17 -26.22 6.85
C GLU A 230 48.80 -26.37 6.10
N GLU A 231 48.76 -26.06 4.79
CA GLU A 231 47.61 -26.07 3.87
C GLU A 231 47.90 -26.91 2.59
N SER A 232 46.85 -27.38 1.89
CA SER A 232 46.78 -27.75 0.45
C SER A 232 47.76 -28.76 -0.20
N ALA A 233 47.21 -29.83 -0.82
CA ALA A 233 47.77 -30.47 -2.03
C ALA A 233 46.75 -31.36 -2.79
N GLN A 234 46.88 -31.44 -4.12
CA GLN A 234 46.20 -32.39 -5.03
C GLN A 234 47.23 -33.14 -5.90
N ALA A 235 46.96 -34.41 -6.29
CA ALA A 235 47.44 -35.11 -7.52
C ALA A 235 47.10 -36.63 -7.44
N ILE A 236 46.20 -37.20 -8.27
CA ILE A 236 46.34 -37.67 -9.67
C ILE A 236 46.92 -39.11 -9.82
N GLU A 237 46.00 -40.09 -9.98
CA GLU A 237 45.93 -41.18 -11.01
C GLU A 237 47.15 -42.14 -11.24
N PRO A 238 47.14 -43.14 -12.18
CA PRO A 238 46.09 -43.64 -13.12
C PRO A 238 45.91 -45.19 -13.19
N LYS A 239 45.15 -45.65 -14.22
CA LYS A 239 45.11 -46.98 -14.89
C LYS A 239 44.01 -47.97 -14.45
N ASP A 240 43.40 -48.76 -15.35
CA ASP A 240 43.41 -48.78 -16.84
C ASP A 240 42.11 -49.41 -17.39
N ASN A 241 41.79 -49.15 -18.66
CA ASN A 241 40.72 -49.79 -19.47
C ASN A 241 41.26 -51.12 -20.11
N PRO A 242 40.60 -51.88 -21.03
CA PRO A 242 39.29 -51.73 -21.71
C PRO A 242 38.44 -53.01 -21.92
N GLU A 243 37.28 -52.90 -22.60
CA GLU A 243 37.05 -53.56 -23.92
C GLU A 243 35.81 -53.01 -24.67
N ARG A 244 35.58 -53.45 -25.94
CA ARG A 244 34.78 -52.74 -26.95
C ARG A 244 34.24 -53.68 -28.07
N LYS A 245 32.96 -53.53 -28.47
CA LYS A 245 32.31 -53.91 -29.77
C LYS A 245 30.83 -53.45 -29.76
N GLU A 246 30.15 -52.95 -30.80
CA GLU A 246 30.18 -53.05 -32.29
C GLU A 246 29.21 -54.11 -32.89
N GLY A 247 28.54 -53.73 -34.01
CA GLY A 247 27.36 -54.35 -34.64
C GLY A 247 26.15 -53.39 -34.59
N ALA A 248 25.53 -52.84 -35.65
CA ALA A 248 25.35 -53.24 -37.06
C ALA A 248 24.42 -54.47 -37.21
N GLU A 249 23.48 -54.57 -38.17
CA GLU A 249 23.36 -54.00 -39.54
C GLU A 249 21.88 -53.71 -39.98
N GLU A 250 21.67 -52.80 -40.95
CA GLU A 250 20.91 -52.93 -42.24
C GLU A 250 19.43 -53.46 -42.34
N VAL A 251 18.59 -53.28 -43.41
CA VAL A 251 18.56 -52.45 -44.66
C VAL A 251 17.12 -52.33 -45.26
N VAL A 252 17.01 -51.47 -46.30
CA VAL A 252 15.94 -51.16 -47.32
C VAL A 252 15.11 -49.92 -46.94
N GLY A 253 14.99 -48.83 -47.73
CA GLY A 253 14.90 -48.66 -49.20
C GLY A 253 13.44 -48.32 -49.56
N THR A 254 13.07 -47.49 -50.55
CA THR A 254 13.76 -46.92 -51.73
C THR A 254 13.02 -45.67 -52.27
N ASP A 255 13.76 -44.73 -52.90
CA ASP A 255 13.39 -43.76 -53.98
C ASP A 255 12.18 -42.80 -53.78
N GLY A 256 12.07 -41.60 -54.39
CA GLY A 256 12.84 -40.77 -55.36
C GLY A 256 11.99 -39.50 -55.65
N ASP A 257 12.36 -38.46 -56.42
CA ASP A 257 13.54 -38.07 -57.21
C ASP A 257 13.49 -36.53 -57.51
N ALA A 258 14.59 -35.94 -57.99
CA ALA A 258 14.83 -34.66 -58.72
C ALA A 258 13.93 -33.39 -58.54
N GLY A 259 14.47 -32.15 -58.61
CA GLY A 259 15.87 -31.73 -58.76
C GLY A 259 16.07 -30.30 -59.32
N GLU A 260 17.31 -29.79 -59.24
CA GLU A 260 17.96 -28.68 -60.01
C GLU A 260 17.33 -27.25 -59.95
N GLY A 261 18.06 -26.12 -60.06
CA GLY A 261 19.49 -25.78 -60.18
C GLY A 261 19.71 -24.25 -59.87
N ALA A 262 20.86 -23.74 -59.41
CA ALA A 262 22.18 -23.60 -60.09
C ALA A 262 22.18 -22.44 -61.16
N VAL A 263 23.09 -21.43 -61.21
CA VAL A 263 24.27 -20.99 -60.41
C VAL A 263 24.55 -19.47 -60.62
N GLY A 264 25.08 -18.74 -59.60
CA GLY A 264 26.20 -17.76 -59.70
C GLY A 264 26.08 -16.44 -60.50
N ASP A 265 27.11 -15.56 -60.53
CA ASP A 265 28.17 -15.26 -59.53
C ASP A 265 28.87 -13.88 -59.78
N THR A 266 29.59 -13.37 -58.77
CA THR A 266 30.67 -12.34 -58.73
C THR A 266 30.74 -11.10 -59.66
N ALA A 267 30.58 -9.92 -59.01
CA ALA A 267 31.49 -8.74 -58.97
C ALA A 267 31.95 -7.97 -60.24
N GLY A 268 31.81 -6.63 -60.19
CA GLY A 268 32.43 -5.62 -61.06
C GLY A 268 32.21 -4.21 -60.51
N ALA A 269 33.04 -3.20 -60.85
CA ALA A 269 33.06 -1.92 -60.11
C ALA A 269 33.38 -0.65 -60.94
N ARG A 270 33.07 0.50 -60.32
CA ARG A 270 33.64 1.87 -60.45
C ARG A 270 33.00 2.96 -61.33
N ASP A 271 33.08 4.15 -60.72
CA ASP A 271 33.23 5.54 -61.21
C ASP A 271 32.11 6.25 -62.02
N GLY A 272 31.80 7.47 -61.57
CA GLY A 272 30.87 8.43 -62.20
C GLY A 272 30.26 9.40 -61.18
N ALA A 273 30.73 10.65 -61.13
CA ALA A 273 30.29 11.64 -60.12
C ALA A 273 30.11 13.04 -60.71
N SER A 274 29.06 13.77 -60.27
CA SER A 274 29.07 15.21 -59.87
C SER A 274 27.66 15.82 -59.84
N ALA A 275 27.33 16.49 -58.73
CA ALA A 275 26.42 17.66 -58.59
C ALA A 275 24.95 17.55 -59.08
N GLU A 276 23.98 18.36 -58.60
CA GLU A 276 24.01 19.54 -57.71
C GLU A 276 23.11 19.36 -56.48
N GLN A 277 23.19 20.28 -55.50
CA GLN A 277 22.32 20.34 -54.32
C GLN A 277 21.32 21.50 -54.44
N GLU A 278 20.05 21.25 -54.13
CA GLU A 278 19.18 22.26 -53.50
C GLU A 278 18.76 21.75 -52.11
N GLY A 279 18.54 22.69 -51.17
CA GLY A 279 18.54 22.39 -49.75
C GLY A 279 17.21 21.87 -49.19
N ALA A 280 17.29 20.80 -48.41
CA ALA A 280 16.25 20.40 -47.46
C ALA A 280 16.78 20.58 -46.03
N SER A 281 15.92 21.07 -45.12
CA SER A 281 16.25 21.21 -43.69
C SER A 281 16.65 19.86 -43.07
N PRO A 282 17.54 19.84 -42.07
CA PRO A 282 17.85 18.60 -41.36
C PRO A 282 16.58 18.01 -40.73
N PRO A 283 16.39 16.68 -40.77
CA PRO A 283 15.24 16.06 -40.14
C PRO A 283 15.29 16.32 -38.63
N GLN A 284 14.22 16.91 -38.11
CA GLN A 284 14.04 17.07 -36.68
C GLN A 284 14.09 15.68 -36.03
N PRO A 285 14.86 15.47 -34.94
CA PRO A 285 14.90 14.17 -34.28
C PRO A 285 13.49 13.76 -33.87
N PRO A 286 13.14 12.46 -33.92
CA PRO A 286 11.83 12.01 -33.47
C PRO A 286 11.61 12.51 -32.04
N ALA A 287 10.43 13.09 -31.80
CA ALA A 287 10.08 13.57 -30.47
C ALA A 287 10.30 12.43 -29.47
N PRO A 288 10.87 12.71 -28.26
CA PRO A 288 10.99 11.69 -27.25
C PRO A 288 9.62 11.07 -27.00
N PRO A 289 9.52 9.76 -26.73
CA PRO A 289 8.26 9.16 -26.36
C PRO A 289 7.65 9.95 -25.19
N PRO A 290 6.33 10.11 -25.13
CA PRO A 290 5.70 10.78 -23.99
C PRO A 290 6.23 10.13 -22.70
N PRO A 291 6.54 10.92 -21.65
CA PRO A 291 7.05 10.36 -20.41
C PRO A 291 6.11 9.25 -19.94
N PRO A 292 6.65 8.12 -19.43
CA PRO A 292 5.82 7.03 -18.95
C PRO A 292 4.81 7.62 -17.96
N PRO A 293 3.51 7.28 -18.06
CA PRO A 293 2.50 7.87 -17.19
C PRO A 293 2.93 7.64 -15.74
N HIS A 294 3.04 8.74 -14.97
CA HIS A 294 3.46 8.69 -13.56
C HIS A 294 2.69 7.56 -12.88
N PRO A 295 3.36 6.67 -12.12
CA PRO A 295 2.74 5.45 -11.60
C PRO A 295 1.52 5.86 -10.79
N ARG A 296 0.32 5.51 -11.30
CA ARG A 296 -0.94 5.94 -10.69
C ARG A 296 -0.95 5.46 -9.24
N SER A 297 -0.93 6.40 -8.29
CA SER A 297 -1.25 6.07 -6.91
C SER A 297 -2.70 5.59 -6.90
N TRP A 298 -2.86 4.31 -6.55
CA TRP A 298 -4.14 3.61 -6.50
C TRP A 298 -4.49 3.39 -5.02
N LEU A 299 -5.72 3.71 -4.64
CA LEU A 299 -6.28 3.34 -3.33
C LEU A 299 -7.10 2.05 -3.47
N SER A 300 -6.92 1.10 -2.56
CA SER A 300 -7.81 -0.07 -2.44
C SER A 300 -9.20 0.31 -1.95
N LEU A 301 -10.22 -0.44 -2.37
CA LEU A 301 -11.63 -0.21 -2.05
C LEU A 301 -12.25 -1.42 -1.36
N GLY A 302 -12.62 -1.25 -0.09
CA GLY A 302 -13.23 -2.32 0.72
C GLY A 302 -12.27 -3.39 1.23
N GLY A 303 -11.03 -2.98 1.48
CA GLY A 303 -9.95 -3.84 1.93
C GLY A 303 -9.36 -4.70 0.82
N VAL A 304 -8.80 -5.84 1.21
CA VAL A 304 -7.91 -6.64 0.38
C VAL A 304 -8.11 -8.14 0.60
N VAL A 305 -7.81 -8.96 -0.42
CA VAL A 305 -7.82 -10.42 -0.33
C VAL A 305 -6.43 -10.97 -0.67
N SER A 306 -5.68 -11.39 0.34
CA SER A 306 -4.41 -12.11 0.17
C SER A 306 -4.68 -13.58 -0.16
N ILE A 307 -4.05 -14.11 -1.20
CA ILE A 307 -4.24 -15.49 -1.65
C ILE A 307 -2.89 -16.21 -1.65
N ASP A 308 -2.82 -17.34 -0.95
CA ASP A 308 -1.65 -18.24 -0.95
C ASP A 308 -1.99 -19.56 -1.65
N VAL A 309 -1.12 -20.00 -2.57
CA VAL A 309 -1.04 -21.41 -2.99
C VAL A 309 0.03 -22.06 -2.10
N LEU A 310 -0.33 -23.11 -1.38
CA LEU A 310 0.52 -23.74 -0.37
C LEU A 310 0.85 -25.20 -0.72
N THR A 311 2.07 -25.63 -0.42
CA THR A 311 2.44 -27.07 -0.50
C THR A 311 1.75 -27.87 0.60
N LEU A 312 1.15 -29.02 0.26
CA LEU A 312 0.65 -29.96 1.25
C LEU A 312 1.79 -30.81 1.86
N PRO A 313 1.76 -31.09 3.18
CA PRO A 313 2.70 -32.02 3.81
C PRO A 313 2.52 -33.45 3.27
N PRO A 314 3.52 -34.34 3.48
CA PRO A 314 3.42 -35.74 3.04
C PRO A 314 2.22 -36.48 3.65
N ALA A 315 1.53 -37.24 2.80
CA ALA A 315 0.39 -38.08 3.16
C ALA A 315 0.75 -39.14 4.21
N LYS A 316 -0.21 -39.53 5.06
CA LYS A 316 0.00 -40.58 6.08
C LYS A 316 0.20 -41.95 5.44
N ALA A 317 1.25 -42.66 5.85
CA ALA A 317 1.49 -44.05 5.49
C ALA A 317 0.92 -44.99 6.55
N VAL A 318 0.27 -46.08 6.14
CA VAL A 318 -0.17 -47.14 7.07
C VAL A 318 0.76 -48.35 6.93
N ALA A 319 1.53 -48.64 7.97
CA ALA A 319 2.53 -49.71 7.99
C ALA A 319 2.36 -50.60 9.23
N LYS A 320 2.11 -51.90 9.01
CA LYS A 320 1.97 -52.91 10.09
C LYS A 320 0.96 -52.54 11.19
N GLY A 321 -0.12 -51.83 10.83
CA GLY A 321 -1.16 -51.35 11.76
C GLY A 321 -0.86 -50.00 12.42
N TRP A 322 0.29 -49.39 12.17
CA TRP A 322 0.63 -48.02 12.60
C TRP A 322 0.35 -47.03 11.48
N THR A 323 -0.27 -45.90 11.82
CA THR A 323 -0.28 -44.70 10.97
C THR A 323 0.98 -43.89 11.26
N VAL A 324 1.77 -43.63 10.23
CA VAL A 324 3.05 -42.91 10.29
C VAL A 324 2.96 -41.68 9.39
N ARG A 325 3.42 -40.53 9.88
CA ARG A 325 3.61 -39.29 9.09
C ARG A 325 5.07 -38.88 9.12
N GLU A 326 5.54 -38.29 8.03
CA GLU A 326 6.89 -37.75 7.93
C GLU A 326 6.93 -36.32 8.49
N LEU A 327 7.79 -36.07 9.48
CA LEU A 327 7.97 -34.74 10.06
C LEU A 327 8.91 -33.91 9.20
N THR A 328 8.32 -33.19 8.24
CA THR A 328 8.99 -32.20 7.39
C THR A 328 8.80 -30.78 7.94
N PRO A 329 9.52 -29.75 7.43
CA PRO A 329 9.29 -28.35 7.80
C PRO A 329 7.83 -27.88 7.58
N LEU A 330 7.09 -28.55 6.68
CA LEU A 330 5.65 -28.31 6.44
C LEU A 330 4.75 -28.65 7.64
N SER A 331 5.30 -29.20 8.72
CA SER A 331 4.60 -29.43 9.99
C SER A 331 4.61 -28.23 10.95
N THR A 332 5.48 -27.24 10.72
CA THR A 332 5.65 -26.05 11.60
C THR A 332 5.63 -24.72 10.84
N SER A 333 5.85 -24.72 9.52
CA SER A 333 5.71 -23.56 8.64
C SER A 333 4.99 -23.95 7.35
N VAL A 334 4.28 -23.00 6.73
CA VAL A 334 3.78 -23.19 5.36
C VAL A 334 4.88 -22.88 4.34
N GLU A 335 4.82 -23.54 3.19
CA GLU A 335 5.58 -23.20 1.98
C GLU A 335 4.62 -22.63 0.93
N ARG A 336 4.95 -21.48 0.35
CA ARG A 336 4.15 -20.79 -0.67
C ARG A 336 4.71 -21.09 -2.07
N GLN A 337 3.86 -21.58 -2.97
CA GLN A 337 4.21 -21.86 -4.36
C GLN A 337 3.76 -20.72 -5.28
N THR A 338 4.66 -20.09 -6.05
CA THR A 338 4.25 -19.08 -7.03
C THR A 338 3.39 -19.71 -8.13
N TYR A 339 2.20 -19.14 -8.40
CA TYR A 339 1.40 -19.53 -9.56
C TYR A 339 1.11 -18.35 -10.51
N PRO A 340 1.39 -18.49 -11.82
CA PRO A 340 2.07 -19.62 -12.45
C PRO A 340 3.54 -19.73 -12.02
N PRO A 341 4.15 -20.94 -12.10
CA PRO A 341 5.58 -21.11 -11.85
C PRO A 341 6.41 -20.26 -12.83
N PRO A 342 7.55 -19.65 -12.42
CA PRO A 342 8.26 -18.66 -13.25
C PRO A 342 8.71 -19.11 -14.66
N ALA A 343 8.84 -20.42 -14.89
CA ALA A 343 9.20 -21.00 -16.18
C ALA A 343 7.98 -21.36 -17.08
N VAL A 344 6.75 -21.05 -16.64
CA VAL A 344 5.50 -21.48 -17.30
C VAL A 344 4.63 -20.26 -17.61
N ILE A 345 4.43 -19.99 -18.90
CA ILE A 345 3.37 -19.07 -19.34
C ILE A 345 2.03 -19.81 -19.19
N ALA A 346 1.17 -19.33 -18.30
CA ALA A 346 -0.20 -19.80 -18.15
C ALA A 346 -1.17 -18.73 -18.65
N ALA A 347 -2.40 -19.14 -19.00
CA ALA A 347 -3.49 -18.19 -19.22
C ALA A 347 -3.90 -17.53 -17.90
N PRO A 348 -4.35 -16.26 -17.91
CA PRO A 348 -5.02 -15.64 -16.78
C PRO A 348 -6.20 -16.47 -16.28
N LEU A 349 -6.51 -16.34 -14.99
CA LEU A 349 -7.52 -17.13 -14.29
C LEU A 349 -8.57 -16.24 -13.63
N LYS A 350 -9.85 -16.62 -13.68
CA LYS A 350 -10.93 -15.80 -13.12
C LYS A 350 -10.94 -15.89 -11.59
N VAL A 351 -10.79 -14.75 -10.93
CA VAL A 351 -11.08 -14.56 -9.50
C VAL A 351 -12.35 -13.73 -9.35
N SER A 352 -13.07 -13.93 -8.25
CA SER A 352 -14.25 -13.13 -7.90
C SER A 352 -14.27 -12.83 -6.41
N PHE A 353 -14.58 -11.58 -6.03
CA PHE A 353 -14.72 -11.16 -4.63
C PHE A 353 -15.89 -10.19 -4.42
N ARG A 354 -16.70 -10.42 -3.37
CA ARG A 354 -17.80 -9.54 -2.96
C ARG A 354 -17.26 -8.27 -2.30
N LEU A 355 -17.74 -7.08 -2.65
CA LEU A 355 -17.44 -5.83 -1.94
C LEU A 355 -18.22 -5.74 -0.61
N PRO A 356 -17.64 -5.12 0.43
CA PRO A 356 -18.35 -4.89 1.69
C PRO A 356 -19.60 -4.01 1.51
N PRO A 357 -20.60 -4.08 2.40
CA PRO A 357 -21.79 -3.22 2.35
C PRO A 357 -21.52 -1.77 2.80
N THR A 358 -20.34 -1.49 3.35
CA THR A 358 -19.89 -0.16 3.85
C THR A 358 -19.10 0.65 2.82
N VAL A 359 -18.97 0.15 1.58
CA VAL A 359 -18.07 0.71 0.56
C VAL A 359 -18.88 1.23 -0.61
N VAL A 360 -18.61 2.46 -1.03
CA VAL A 360 -19.24 3.06 -2.21
C VAL A 360 -18.79 2.29 -3.45
N PRO A 361 -19.70 1.58 -4.16
CA PRO A 361 -19.31 0.72 -5.27
C PRO A 361 -18.97 1.53 -6.52
N PRO A 362 -18.20 0.98 -7.47
CA PRO A 362 -17.95 1.63 -8.74
C PRO A 362 -19.29 1.78 -9.51
N PRO A 363 -19.54 2.92 -10.19
CA PRO A 363 -20.71 3.07 -11.04
C PRO A 363 -20.72 2.00 -12.14
N GLN A 364 -21.90 1.49 -12.49
CA GLN A 364 -22.03 0.35 -13.39
C GLN A 364 -21.42 0.68 -14.77
N GLY A 365 -20.49 -0.16 -15.23
CA GLY A 365 -19.72 0.08 -16.46
C GLY A 365 -18.50 1.01 -16.35
N ARG A 366 -18.09 1.43 -15.13
CA ARG A 366 -16.84 2.19 -14.90
C ARG A 366 -15.64 1.36 -14.45
N LEU A 367 -15.82 0.08 -14.18
CA LEU A 367 -14.72 -0.87 -13.97
C LEU A 367 -14.06 -1.22 -15.31
N GLY A 368 -12.73 -1.31 -15.33
CA GLY A 368 -11.93 -1.33 -16.55
C GLY A 368 -12.18 -2.51 -17.50
N ALA A 369 -12.94 -2.27 -18.57
CA ALA A 369 -12.82 -3.03 -19.80
C ALA A 369 -11.46 -2.75 -20.47
N SER A 370 -10.76 -3.80 -20.89
CA SER A 370 -9.42 -3.66 -21.49
C SER A 370 -9.48 -2.93 -22.84
N SER A 371 -8.77 -1.80 -22.94
CA SER A 371 -8.45 -1.18 -24.23
C SER A 371 -7.09 -0.47 -24.16
N ALA A 372 -6.33 -0.51 -25.24
CA ALA A 372 -4.95 -0.01 -25.29
C ALA A 372 -4.82 1.53 -25.16
N THR A 373 -5.94 2.26 -25.14
CA THR A 373 -6.00 3.71 -24.86
C THR A 373 -6.37 3.92 -23.40
N GLY A 374 -5.37 3.96 -22.50
CA GLY A 374 -5.52 3.96 -21.03
C GLY A 374 -6.18 5.19 -20.36
N ALA A 375 -6.99 5.95 -21.09
CA ALA A 375 -7.74 7.11 -20.61
C ALA A 375 -9.24 6.77 -20.51
N GLY A 376 -9.78 6.65 -19.29
CA GLY A 376 -11.22 6.49 -19.05
C GLY A 376 -11.62 5.51 -17.95
N ALA A 377 -10.76 4.55 -17.59
CA ALA A 377 -11.01 3.61 -16.50
C ALA A 377 -10.80 4.29 -15.12
N GLU A 378 -11.91 4.64 -14.46
CA GLU A 378 -11.91 5.25 -13.11
C GLU A 378 -11.72 4.21 -11.98
N TYR A 379 -11.88 2.93 -12.29
CA TYR A 379 -11.72 1.81 -11.35
C TYR A 379 -11.06 0.62 -12.06
N GLY A 380 -10.30 -0.19 -11.32
CA GLY A 380 -9.66 -1.41 -11.80
C GLY A 380 -9.61 -2.49 -10.72
N VAL A 381 -9.26 -3.72 -11.10
CA VAL A 381 -8.76 -4.72 -10.15
C VAL A 381 -7.23 -4.67 -10.22
N ALA A 382 -6.56 -4.73 -9.07
CA ALA A 382 -5.12 -4.70 -8.97
C ALA A 382 -4.58 -5.83 -8.10
N LEU A 383 -3.35 -6.23 -8.40
CA LEU A 383 -2.48 -7.07 -7.57
C LEU A 383 -1.53 -6.14 -6.80
N PHE A 384 -1.18 -6.48 -5.56
CA PHE A 384 -0.17 -5.76 -4.80
C PHE A 384 1.23 -6.31 -5.13
N ASP A 385 2.16 -5.40 -5.43
CA ASP A 385 3.58 -5.71 -5.57
C ASP A 385 4.30 -5.58 -4.22
N GLU A 386 4.69 -6.71 -3.65
CA GLU A 386 5.41 -6.75 -2.37
C GLU A 386 6.86 -6.24 -2.46
N THR A 387 7.40 -6.00 -3.67
CA THR A 387 8.73 -5.43 -3.88
C THR A 387 8.65 -3.90 -3.92
N ASP A 388 7.81 -3.37 -4.81
CA ASP A 388 7.67 -1.93 -5.03
C ASP A 388 6.72 -1.25 -4.02
N LYS A 389 5.96 -2.04 -3.24
CA LYS A 389 4.86 -1.61 -2.35
C LYS A 389 3.76 -0.81 -3.05
N LEU A 390 3.51 -1.13 -4.32
CA LEU A 390 2.54 -0.46 -5.18
C LEU A 390 1.51 -1.43 -5.73
N TRP A 391 0.30 -0.91 -5.98
CA TRP A 391 -0.73 -1.62 -6.72
C TRP A 391 -0.42 -1.65 -8.22
N ARG A 392 -0.65 -2.81 -8.83
CA ARG A 392 -0.31 -3.16 -10.22
C ARG A 392 -1.54 -3.72 -10.94
N THR A 393 -1.90 -3.11 -12.07
CA THR A 393 -3.05 -3.51 -12.90
C THR A 393 -2.63 -4.21 -14.20
N ASP A 394 -1.35 -4.51 -14.39
CA ASP A 394 -0.83 -5.24 -15.54
C ASP A 394 -1.26 -6.72 -15.53
N GLY A 395 -1.60 -7.23 -16.72
CA GLY A 395 -2.09 -8.60 -16.91
C GLY A 395 -3.47 -8.89 -16.30
N VAL A 396 -4.18 -7.87 -15.81
CA VAL A 396 -5.57 -7.98 -15.34
C VAL A 396 -6.51 -7.74 -16.52
N GLU A 397 -7.41 -8.68 -16.76
CA GLU A 397 -8.29 -8.73 -17.95
C GLU A 397 -9.76 -8.90 -17.54
N ASP A 398 -10.67 -8.41 -18.38
CA ASP A 398 -12.15 -8.48 -18.25
C ASP A 398 -12.68 -8.29 -16.82
N ALA A 399 -12.45 -7.10 -16.25
CA ALA A 399 -12.90 -6.74 -14.92
C ALA A 399 -14.38 -6.30 -14.91
N GLU A 400 -15.24 -7.13 -14.33
CA GLU A 400 -16.70 -6.99 -14.26
C GLU A 400 -17.18 -6.71 -12.83
N TYR A 401 -18.26 -5.94 -12.67
CA TYR A 401 -18.92 -5.72 -11.39
C TYR A 401 -20.43 -5.98 -11.48
N ASP A 402 -20.91 -7.00 -10.76
CA ASP A 402 -22.34 -7.22 -10.55
C ASP A 402 -22.82 -6.47 -9.30
N ALA A 403 -23.66 -5.45 -9.54
CA ALA A 403 -24.27 -4.66 -8.49
C ALA A 403 -25.31 -5.43 -7.63
N LEU A 404 -25.88 -6.54 -8.13
CA LEU A 404 -26.91 -7.29 -7.40
C LEU A 404 -26.31 -8.17 -6.29
N SER A 405 -25.22 -8.89 -6.58
CA SER A 405 -24.46 -9.65 -5.58
C SER A 405 -23.34 -8.84 -4.91
N ARG A 406 -23.10 -7.60 -5.37
CA ARG A 406 -21.93 -6.76 -5.07
C ARG A 406 -20.60 -7.46 -5.38
N THR A 407 -20.54 -8.31 -6.40
CA THR A 407 -19.34 -9.11 -6.73
C THR A 407 -18.52 -8.46 -7.84
N VAL A 408 -17.24 -8.22 -7.56
CA VAL A 408 -16.22 -7.91 -8.58
C VAL A 408 -15.64 -9.23 -9.08
N SER A 409 -15.49 -9.37 -10.40
CA SER A 409 -14.80 -10.49 -11.05
C SER A 409 -13.75 -9.96 -12.00
N ALA A 410 -12.60 -10.64 -12.12
CA ALA A 410 -11.58 -10.31 -13.12
C ALA A 410 -10.71 -11.54 -13.41
N TYR A 411 -10.06 -11.55 -14.58
CA TYR A 411 -8.97 -12.48 -14.85
C TYR A 411 -7.65 -11.88 -14.35
N VAL A 412 -6.89 -12.64 -13.57
CA VAL A 412 -5.61 -12.21 -13.00
C VAL A 412 -4.45 -13.08 -13.50
N PRO A 413 -3.23 -12.52 -13.65
CA PRO A 413 -2.10 -13.24 -14.24
C PRO A 413 -1.38 -14.15 -13.22
N ARG A 414 -1.62 -13.94 -11.93
CA ARG A 414 -0.99 -14.65 -10.80
C ARG A 414 -2.02 -14.91 -9.70
N LEU A 415 -1.94 -16.09 -9.06
CA LEU A 415 -2.79 -16.44 -7.91
C LEU A 415 -2.16 -16.09 -6.56
N THR A 416 -0.84 -15.94 -6.50
CA THR A 416 -0.10 -15.68 -5.25
C THR A 416 0.26 -14.22 -5.11
N SER A 417 -0.74 -13.40 -4.78
CA SER A 417 -0.63 -11.97 -4.51
C SER A 417 -1.82 -11.54 -3.63
N THR A 418 -1.79 -10.30 -3.15
CA THR A 418 -2.95 -9.65 -2.54
C THR A 418 -3.71 -8.89 -3.62
N ILE A 419 -5.00 -9.19 -3.79
CA ILE A 419 -5.88 -8.52 -4.77
C ILE A 419 -6.81 -7.51 -4.10
N ALA A 420 -7.16 -6.45 -4.81
CA ALA A 420 -8.19 -5.49 -4.42
C ALA A 420 -8.91 -4.90 -5.64
N LEU A 421 -10.11 -4.36 -5.41
CA LEU A 421 -10.66 -3.31 -6.26
C LEU A 421 -9.90 -2.02 -5.95
N VAL A 422 -9.56 -1.22 -6.94
CA VAL A 422 -8.83 0.05 -6.78
C VAL A 422 -9.46 1.21 -7.56
N GLN A 423 -9.23 2.43 -7.09
CA GLN A 423 -9.43 3.68 -7.84
C GLN A 423 -8.18 4.58 -7.75
N PRO A 424 -7.97 5.53 -8.67
CA PRO A 424 -6.89 6.52 -8.54
C PRO A 424 -7.07 7.35 -7.26
N ARG A 425 -5.98 7.69 -6.57
CA ARG A 425 -6.04 8.54 -5.35
C ARG A 425 -6.68 9.90 -5.65
N HIS A 426 -6.42 10.47 -6.81
CA HIS A 426 -7.02 11.73 -7.27
C HIS A 426 -8.49 11.64 -7.75
N ALA A 427 -9.20 10.52 -7.56
CA ALA A 427 -10.52 10.31 -8.19
C ALA A 427 -11.62 11.29 -7.76
N ASP A 428 -11.56 11.82 -6.53
CA ASP A 428 -12.47 12.85 -6.02
C ASP A 428 -11.95 14.29 -6.25
N LEU A 429 -10.76 14.44 -6.86
CA LEU A 429 -10.04 15.70 -7.02
C LEU A 429 -10.07 16.22 -8.48
N PRO A 430 -9.94 17.54 -8.70
CA PRO A 430 -10.06 18.60 -7.70
C PRO A 430 -11.49 18.74 -7.19
N PHE A 431 -11.65 19.27 -5.97
CA PHE A 431 -12.96 19.63 -5.45
C PHE A 431 -13.60 20.73 -6.32
N ARG A 432 -14.87 20.54 -6.69
CA ARG A 432 -15.63 21.41 -7.61
C ARG A 432 -16.14 22.67 -6.93
N ARG A 433 -16.57 22.55 -5.67
CA ARG A 433 -16.96 23.66 -4.80
C ARG A 433 -16.81 23.24 -3.35
N TRP A 434 -16.54 24.21 -2.48
CA TRP A 434 -16.77 24.07 -1.05
C TRP A 434 -17.43 25.31 -0.46
N LEU A 435 -18.23 25.10 0.59
CA LEU A 435 -18.99 26.13 1.31
C LEU A 435 -19.01 25.77 2.79
N LEU A 436 -18.35 26.59 3.61
CA LEU A 436 -18.41 26.55 5.06
C LEU A 436 -19.49 27.53 5.54
N THR A 437 -20.50 27.03 6.24
CA THR A 437 -21.64 27.82 6.75
C THR A 437 -21.73 27.71 8.28
N PRO A 438 -21.83 28.83 9.03
CA PRO A 438 -22.10 28.77 10.47
C PRO A 438 -23.51 28.18 10.72
N SER A 439 -23.59 27.15 11.56
CA SER A 439 -24.86 26.48 11.92
C SER A 439 -25.25 26.67 13.39
N GLY A 440 -24.32 27.02 14.26
CA GLY A 440 -24.57 27.34 15.67
C GLY A 440 -23.38 28.02 16.37
N PRO A 441 -23.51 28.38 17.66
CA PRO A 441 -22.50 29.17 18.40
C PRO A 441 -21.10 28.54 18.49
N SER A 442 -21.00 27.24 18.24
CA SER A 442 -19.73 26.50 18.11
C SER A 442 -19.89 25.34 17.12
N GLN A 443 -20.71 25.55 16.07
CA GLN A 443 -21.04 24.56 15.04
C GLN A 443 -21.00 25.20 13.65
N CYS A 444 -20.43 24.49 12.69
CA CYS A 444 -20.43 24.86 11.27
C CYS A 444 -20.77 23.64 10.42
N THR A 445 -21.27 23.86 9.21
CA THR A 445 -21.42 22.81 8.19
C THR A 445 -20.52 23.13 7.01
N LEU A 446 -19.58 22.22 6.73
CA LEU A 446 -18.76 22.25 5.52
C LEU A 446 -19.42 21.38 4.45
N LEU A 447 -19.92 22.00 3.39
CA LEU A 447 -20.39 21.33 2.18
C LEU A 447 -19.24 21.28 1.16
N LEU A 448 -19.02 20.11 0.56
CA LEU A 448 -17.93 19.82 -0.36
C LEU A 448 -18.46 18.99 -1.55
N GLU A 449 -18.27 19.47 -2.78
CA GLU A 449 -18.55 18.69 -4.00
C GLU A 449 -17.23 18.16 -4.60
N THR A 450 -17.12 16.85 -4.79
CA THR A 450 -15.95 16.22 -5.40
C THR A 450 -15.99 16.23 -6.93
N ALA A 451 -14.89 15.91 -7.60
CA ALA A 451 -14.83 15.80 -9.06
C ALA A 451 -15.93 14.88 -9.64
N ARG A 452 -16.27 13.81 -8.89
CA ARG A 452 -17.35 12.83 -9.18
C ARG A 452 -18.78 13.41 -9.06
N ARG A 453 -18.95 14.65 -8.60
CA ARG A 453 -20.23 15.33 -8.27
C ARG A 453 -21.01 14.73 -7.10
N HIS A 454 -20.33 14.07 -6.16
CA HIS A 454 -20.93 13.77 -4.86
C HIS A 454 -20.79 14.96 -3.93
N THR A 455 -21.89 15.35 -3.26
CA THR A 455 -21.90 16.40 -2.25
C THR A 455 -21.83 15.79 -0.84
N TYR A 456 -20.70 15.97 -0.17
CA TYR A 456 -20.53 15.61 1.23
C TYR A 456 -20.78 16.84 2.11
N ALA A 457 -21.63 16.68 3.12
CA ALA A 457 -21.85 17.71 4.14
C ALA A 457 -21.29 17.20 5.47
N LEU A 458 -20.40 17.97 6.08
CA LEU A 458 -19.73 17.63 7.35
C LEU A 458 -20.13 18.64 8.42
N GLU A 459 -20.70 18.17 9.53
CA GLU A 459 -20.93 19.02 10.70
C GLU A 459 -19.64 19.07 11.52
N LEU A 460 -19.08 20.28 11.66
CA LEU A 460 -17.93 20.61 12.49
C LEU A 460 -18.44 21.11 13.84
N SER A 461 -18.00 20.51 14.95
CA SER A 461 -18.43 20.87 16.30
C SER A 461 -17.30 20.73 17.33
N ALA A 462 -17.48 21.29 18.53
CA ALA A 462 -16.55 21.10 19.65
C ALA A 462 -16.43 19.62 20.13
N SER A 463 -17.36 18.75 19.73
CA SER A 463 -17.30 17.30 19.99
C SER A 463 -16.69 16.48 18.84
N GLY A 464 -16.20 17.14 17.78
CA GLY A 464 -15.64 16.49 16.60
C GLY A 464 -16.45 16.77 15.32
N VAL A 465 -16.19 15.96 14.29
CA VAL A 465 -16.80 16.05 12.97
C VAL A 465 -17.72 14.87 12.71
N ALA A 466 -18.91 15.11 12.19
CA ALA A 466 -19.85 14.07 11.75
C ALA A 466 -20.19 14.25 10.26
N LEU A 467 -20.38 13.15 9.53
CA LEU A 467 -21.00 13.19 8.22
C LEU A 467 -22.50 13.48 8.38
N VAL A 468 -23.05 14.42 7.64
CA VAL A 468 -24.49 14.74 7.68
C VAL A 468 -25.22 13.87 6.65
N PRO A 469 -26.28 13.12 7.03
CA PRO A 469 -27.09 12.38 6.07
C PRO A 469 -27.76 13.33 5.06
N SER A 470 -27.59 13.06 3.77
CA SER A 470 -28.26 13.77 2.68
C SER A 470 -28.79 12.79 1.64
N SER A 471 -29.68 13.25 0.75
CA SER A 471 -30.16 12.46 -0.39
C SER A 471 -29.11 12.23 -1.49
N GLU A 472 -27.96 12.91 -1.41
CA GLU A 472 -26.82 12.78 -2.34
C GLU A 472 -25.68 11.94 -1.75
N CYS A 473 -25.73 11.67 -0.45
CA CYS A 473 -24.76 10.87 0.27
C CYS A 473 -25.00 9.36 0.01
N PRO A 474 -23.98 8.58 -0.41
CA PRO A 474 -24.12 7.14 -0.60
C PRO A 474 -24.63 6.42 0.65
N ALA A 475 -25.58 5.49 0.48
CA ALA A 475 -26.23 4.80 1.58
C ALA A 475 -25.25 3.95 2.42
N GLU A 476 -24.18 3.48 1.80
CA GLU A 476 -23.07 2.76 2.44
C GLU A 476 -22.35 3.57 3.54
N LEU A 477 -22.41 4.91 3.49
CA LEU A 477 -21.79 5.80 4.48
C LEU A 477 -22.69 6.08 5.69
N ALA A 478 -23.92 5.55 5.75
CA ALA A 478 -24.89 5.86 6.80
C ALA A 478 -24.39 5.51 8.23
N THR A 479 -23.45 4.58 8.36
CA THR A 479 -22.81 4.22 9.65
C THR A 479 -21.85 5.30 10.17
N LEU A 480 -21.33 6.17 9.29
CA LEU A 480 -20.46 7.31 9.65
C LEU A 480 -21.27 8.57 9.99
N ALA A 481 -22.57 8.57 9.71
CA ALA A 481 -23.41 9.76 9.68
C ALA A 481 -24.23 10.01 10.97
N SER A 482 -23.84 9.38 12.08
CA SER A 482 -24.60 9.36 13.35
C SER A 482 -23.80 9.73 14.60
N THR A 483 -22.46 9.74 14.52
CA THR A 483 -21.55 9.90 15.66
C THR A 483 -20.44 10.89 15.31
N PRO A 484 -20.23 11.97 16.07
CA PRO A 484 -19.04 12.81 15.91
C PRO A 484 -17.75 12.01 16.17
N LEU A 485 -16.77 12.17 15.30
CA LEU A 485 -15.44 11.56 15.37
C LEU A 485 -14.36 12.64 15.37
N ALA A 486 -13.13 12.30 15.73
CA ALA A 486 -12.00 13.17 15.43
C ALA A 486 -11.84 13.35 13.90
N PRO A 487 -11.40 14.51 13.38
CA PRO A 487 -11.34 14.78 11.94
C PRO A 487 -10.59 13.70 11.16
N ALA A 488 -9.37 13.37 11.59
CA ALA A 488 -8.54 12.36 10.94
C ALA A 488 -9.19 10.96 10.93
N LEU A 489 -9.92 10.60 11.99
CA LEU A 489 -10.65 9.34 12.07
C LEU A 489 -11.85 9.29 11.12
N LEU A 490 -12.59 10.38 10.96
CA LEU A 490 -13.66 10.45 9.97
C LEU A 490 -13.10 10.27 8.55
N PHE A 491 -12.01 10.97 8.22
CA PHE A 491 -11.37 10.84 6.91
C PHE A 491 -10.78 9.46 6.66
N HIS A 492 -10.21 8.80 7.68
CA HIS A 492 -9.76 7.41 7.57
C HIS A 492 -10.93 6.46 7.21
N ARG A 493 -12.06 6.58 7.92
CA ARG A 493 -13.23 5.73 7.67
C ARG A 493 -13.94 6.04 6.35
N LEU A 494 -13.87 7.29 5.87
CA LEU A 494 -14.30 7.66 4.52
C LEU A 494 -13.39 7.02 3.46
N ARG A 495 -12.06 7.00 3.67
CA ARG A 495 -11.10 6.31 2.80
C ARG A 495 -11.40 4.81 2.69
N ASP A 496 -11.61 4.11 3.82
CA ASP A 496 -11.98 2.69 3.82
C ASP A 496 -13.29 2.42 3.05
N ALA A 497 -14.25 3.35 3.15
CA ALA A 497 -15.51 3.32 2.40
C ALA A 497 -15.36 3.74 0.93
N GLY A 498 -14.18 4.17 0.48
CA GLY A 498 -13.88 4.51 -0.92
C GLY A 498 -14.02 5.98 -1.31
N VAL A 499 -14.08 6.90 -0.34
CA VAL A 499 -14.20 8.35 -0.57
C VAL A 499 -12.94 9.05 -0.09
N TRP A 500 -12.23 9.76 -0.98
CA TRP A 500 -10.93 10.35 -0.65
C TRP A 500 -10.98 11.88 -0.60
N LEU A 501 -10.95 12.44 0.62
CA LEU A 501 -11.08 13.88 0.86
C LEU A 501 -9.83 14.54 1.47
N CYS A 502 -8.70 13.81 1.55
CA CYS A 502 -7.43 14.31 2.09
C CYS A 502 -6.35 14.37 0.99
N PRO A 503 -6.43 15.31 0.03
CA PRO A 503 -5.43 15.42 -1.03
C PRO A 503 -4.00 15.57 -0.50
N HIS A 504 -3.04 14.98 -1.19
CA HIS A 504 -1.61 15.28 -1.01
C HIS A 504 -1.11 16.10 -2.21
N ASP A 505 -0.08 16.93 -2.05
CA ASP A 505 0.51 17.73 -3.15
C ASP A 505 0.93 16.87 -4.36
N ALA A 506 1.41 15.64 -4.10
CA ALA A 506 1.75 14.66 -5.12
C ALA A 506 0.55 14.26 -6.01
N ASP A 507 -0.70 14.43 -5.54
CA ASP A 507 -1.89 14.18 -6.37
C ASP A 507 -2.06 15.23 -7.47
N ALA A 508 -1.51 16.45 -7.30
CA ALA A 508 -1.48 17.45 -8.36
C ALA A 508 -0.66 17.00 -9.57
N GLU A 509 0.33 16.11 -9.40
CA GLU A 509 1.12 15.57 -10.50
C GLU A 509 0.30 14.72 -11.48
N ALA A 510 -0.75 14.05 -11.00
CA ALA A 510 -1.58 13.18 -11.81
C ALA A 510 -2.45 13.93 -12.85
N PHE A 511 -2.59 15.25 -12.70
CA PHE A 511 -3.33 16.12 -13.61
C PHE A 511 -2.44 16.68 -14.72
N SER A 512 -3.03 16.82 -15.90
CA SER A 512 -2.44 17.51 -17.05
C SER A 512 -2.20 19.00 -16.73
N HIS A 513 -1.26 19.64 -17.43
CA HIS A 513 -0.77 20.99 -17.08
C HIS A 513 -1.86 22.07 -17.09
N ASP A 514 -2.92 21.88 -17.87
CA ASP A 514 -4.11 22.73 -17.98
C ASP A 514 -5.13 22.52 -16.85
N GLN A 515 -5.17 21.34 -16.23
CA GLN A 515 -6.13 20.96 -15.18
C GLN A 515 -5.47 20.81 -13.79
N ARG A 516 -4.14 20.95 -13.71
CA ARG A 516 -3.36 20.82 -12.49
C ARG A 516 -3.74 21.87 -11.46
N PRO A 517 -4.15 21.47 -10.24
CA PRO A 517 -4.35 22.40 -9.14
C PRO A 517 -3.08 23.22 -8.84
N ARG A 518 -3.24 24.54 -8.66
CA ARG A 518 -2.17 25.38 -8.12
C ARG A 518 -2.00 25.11 -6.63
N LEU A 519 -0.93 24.38 -6.29
CA LEU A 519 -0.38 24.33 -4.93
C LEU A 519 -0.11 25.76 -4.43
N LYS A 520 -0.23 25.96 -3.12
CA LYS A 520 -0.02 27.24 -2.43
C LYS A 520 1.10 27.11 -1.41
N ASP A 521 1.66 28.24 -0.99
CA ASP A 521 2.72 28.23 0.00
C ASP A 521 2.16 27.73 1.36
N PRO A 522 2.77 26.73 2.04
CA PRO A 522 2.20 26.15 3.26
C PRO A 522 1.94 27.18 4.39
N SER A 523 2.77 28.21 4.48
CA SER A 523 2.60 29.33 5.43
C SER A 523 1.36 30.19 5.10
N LEU A 524 1.03 30.38 3.82
CA LEU A 524 -0.22 31.02 3.40
C LEU A 524 -1.43 30.14 3.74
N GLU A 525 -1.33 28.82 3.52
CA GLU A 525 -2.42 27.91 3.88
C GLU A 525 -2.67 27.90 5.39
N ALA A 526 -1.63 27.84 6.21
CA ALA A 526 -1.72 27.94 7.67
C ALA A 526 -2.38 29.26 8.12
N GLU A 527 -1.97 30.40 7.55
CA GLU A 527 -2.58 31.72 7.82
C GLU A 527 -4.06 31.75 7.43
N VAL A 528 -4.41 31.26 6.23
CA VAL A 528 -5.80 31.20 5.73
C VAL A 528 -6.67 30.29 6.60
N HIS A 529 -6.18 29.12 7.00
CA HIS A 529 -6.89 28.23 7.91
C HIS A 529 -7.08 28.86 9.30
N ARG A 530 -6.08 29.58 9.81
CA ARG A 530 -6.16 30.28 11.11
C ARG A 530 -7.19 31.40 11.12
N GLU A 531 -7.21 32.26 10.10
CA GLU A 531 -8.17 33.37 10.07
C GLU A 531 -9.58 32.92 9.64
N ALA A 532 -9.71 31.92 8.77
CA ALA A 532 -11.03 31.34 8.44
C ALA A 532 -11.66 30.66 9.66
N SER A 533 -10.91 29.86 10.42
CA SER A 533 -11.43 29.19 11.63
C SER A 533 -11.84 30.16 12.74
N ARG A 534 -11.07 31.24 12.96
CA ARG A 534 -11.44 32.34 13.88
C ARG A 534 -12.77 33.00 13.55
N LEU A 535 -13.15 33.05 12.27
CA LEU A 535 -14.34 33.74 11.76
C LEU A 535 -15.51 32.81 11.43
N ALA A 536 -15.29 31.49 11.35
CA ALA A 536 -16.25 30.49 10.87
C ALA A 536 -17.60 30.48 11.62
N ALA A 537 -17.62 30.85 12.91
CA ALA A 537 -18.85 30.94 13.70
C ALA A 537 -19.77 32.13 13.33
N GLY A 538 -19.26 33.12 12.58
CA GLY A 538 -20.00 34.34 12.21
C GLY A 538 -20.01 34.68 10.72
N VAL A 539 -19.24 33.96 9.89
CA VAL A 539 -19.04 34.26 8.46
C VAL A 539 -19.16 32.97 7.64
N ARG A 540 -19.92 33.00 6.55
CA ARG A 540 -19.89 31.94 5.51
C ARG A 540 -18.66 32.14 4.66
N PHE A 541 -17.89 31.07 4.43
CA PHE A 541 -16.77 31.05 3.50
C PHE A 541 -17.05 30.13 2.32
N CYS A 542 -16.63 30.53 1.13
CA CYS A 542 -16.58 29.61 -0.01
C CYS A 542 -15.38 29.93 -0.90
N TRP A 543 -15.05 28.95 -1.74
CA TRP A 543 -14.01 29.01 -2.77
C TRP A 543 -14.23 30.12 -3.82
N SER A 544 -13.20 30.36 -4.64
CA SER A 544 -13.29 31.16 -5.87
C SER A 544 -12.56 30.45 -7.02
N ARG A 545 -13.12 30.50 -8.23
CA ARG A 545 -12.51 29.94 -9.46
C ARG A 545 -11.15 30.61 -9.74
N ARG A 546 -11.00 31.88 -9.36
CA ARG A 546 -9.78 32.71 -9.55
C ARG A 546 -8.54 32.18 -8.85
N ASN A 547 -8.64 31.27 -7.88
CA ASN A 547 -7.47 30.72 -7.18
C ASN A 547 -6.47 29.99 -8.10
N GLN A 548 -6.91 29.46 -9.24
CA GLN A 548 -6.03 28.83 -10.25
C GLN A 548 -5.26 29.85 -11.11
N LEU A 549 -5.68 31.12 -11.11
CA LEU A 549 -5.02 32.25 -11.78
C LEU A 549 -4.09 33.03 -10.85
N LEU A 550 -4.20 32.81 -9.54
CA LEU A 550 -3.34 33.40 -8.51
C LEU A 550 -2.09 32.53 -8.30
N GLY A 551 -0.94 33.17 -8.05
CA GLY A 551 0.31 32.50 -7.71
C GLY A 551 0.24 31.71 -6.39
N ALA A 552 1.34 31.03 -6.03
CA ALA A 552 1.41 30.23 -4.81
C ALA A 552 1.20 31.10 -3.54
N GLU A 553 1.60 32.37 -3.62
CA GLU A 553 1.62 33.35 -2.54
C GLU A 553 0.28 34.08 -2.33
N ARG A 554 -0.78 33.69 -3.06
CA ARG A 554 -2.11 34.31 -2.95
C ARG A 554 -3.27 33.32 -3.03
N ALA A 555 -4.19 33.48 -2.08
CA ALA A 555 -5.49 32.83 -2.04
C ALA A 555 -6.62 33.88 -2.01
N MET A 556 -7.78 33.50 -2.53
CA MET A 556 -9.01 34.31 -2.53
C MET A 556 -10.18 33.46 -2.04
N LEU A 557 -10.75 33.89 -0.91
CA LEU A 557 -12.01 33.36 -0.36
C LEU A 557 -13.13 34.37 -0.59
N ARG A 558 -14.36 33.87 -0.78
CA ARG A 558 -15.57 34.68 -0.86
C ARG A 558 -16.33 34.55 0.46
N VAL A 559 -16.72 35.69 1.04
CA VAL A 559 -17.34 35.79 2.37
C VAL A 559 -18.76 36.34 2.30
N ALA A 560 -19.66 35.80 3.12
CA ALA A 560 -21.06 36.25 3.22
C ALA A 560 -21.63 36.14 4.66
N PRO A 561 -22.64 36.95 5.03
CA PRO A 561 -23.34 36.80 6.31
C PRO A 561 -24.01 35.43 6.49
N PRO A 562 -24.20 34.93 7.73
CA PRO A 562 -24.71 33.57 8.00
C PRO A 562 -26.03 33.23 7.29
N HIS A 563 -26.95 34.19 7.22
CA HIS A 563 -28.32 34.00 6.74
C HIS A 563 -28.51 34.31 5.24
N THR A 564 -27.43 34.51 4.47
CA THR A 564 -27.53 34.58 3.00
C THR A 564 -28.02 33.22 2.45
N PRO A 565 -29.11 33.17 1.66
CA PRO A 565 -29.59 31.93 1.05
C PRO A 565 -28.51 31.19 0.25
N ALA A 566 -28.56 29.86 0.23
CA ALA A 566 -27.61 29.06 -0.55
C ALA A 566 -27.68 29.35 -2.06
N ASP A 567 -28.89 29.63 -2.56
CA ASP A 567 -29.17 29.94 -3.96
C ASP A 567 -29.05 31.44 -4.30
N THR A 568 -28.51 32.28 -3.40
CA THR A 568 -28.12 33.65 -3.78
C THR A 568 -26.76 33.58 -4.44
N ASP A 569 -26.73 33.68 -5.77
CA ASP A 569 -25.60 33.34 -6.64
C ASP A 569 -24.21 33.68 -6.08
N LEU A 570 -23.65 32.70 -5.39
CA LEU A 570 -22.20 32.54 -5.24
C LEU A 570 -21.64 31.60 -6.31
N ASP A 571 -22.38 31.38 -7.39
CA ASP A 571 -21.74 30.96 -8.63
C ASP A 571 -20.90 32.11 -9.19
N GLU A 572 -19.84 31.79 -9.91
CA GLU A 572 -19.22 32.72 -10.85
C GLU A 572 -19.89 32.39 -12.19
N GLY A 573 -21.00 33.07 -12.50
CA GLY A 573 -21.76 32.83 -13.73
C GLY A 573 -20.86 32.92 -14.96
N ASP A 574 -21.16 32.15 -16.01
CA ASP A 574 -20.28 31.95 -17.15
C ASP A 574 -20.23 33.18 -18.08
N GLU A 575 -19.57 34.26 -17.62
CA GLU A 575 -19.28 35.49 -18.37
C GLU A 575 -18.19 35.29 -19.44
N GLU A 576 -18.26 34.19 -20.20
CA GLU A 576 -17.40 33.93 -21.37
C GLU A 576 -17.79 34.82 -22.58
N ASN A 577 -18.65 35.83 -22.39
CA ASN A 577 -19.17 36.68 -23.46
C ASN A 577 -19.39 38.14 -23.04
N VAL A 578 -18.44 38.73 -22.31
CA VAL A 578 -18.25 40.20 -22.26
C VAL A 578 -17.06 40.56 -23.15
N MET A 579 -17.19 40.32 -24.45
CA MET A 579 -16.26 40.88 -25.44
C MET A 579 -16.47 42.39 -25.58
N GLU A 580 -15.35 43.11 -25.64
CA GLU A 580 -15.17 44.42 -26.29
C GLU A 580 -16.21 45.53 -26.03
N SER A 581 -15.83 46.49 -25.19
CA SER A 581 -16.32 47.87 -25.31
C SER A 581 -15.24 48.89 -24.88
N PRO A 582 -14.47 49.45 -25.85
CA PRO A 582 -13.39 50.39 -25.55
C PRO A 582 -13.91 51.83 -25.47
N ALA A 583 -14.12 52.36 -24.26
CA ALA A 583 -14.36 53.79 -24.05
C ALA A 583 -14.07 54.27 -22.62
N CYS A 584 -12.88 54.85 -22.41
CA CYS A 584 -12.74 56.15 -21.74
C CYS A 584 -11.31 56.65 -21.92
N ALA A 585 -11.12 57.55 -22.87
CA ALA A 585 -9.95 58.42 -22.95
C ALA A 585 -10.34 59.81 -22.42
N ASP A 586 -9.39 60.47 -21.76
CA ASP A 586 -9.23 61.91 -21.56
C ASP A 586 -10.46 62.80 -21.31
N ALA A 587 -10.59 63.28 -20.06
CA ALA A 587 -11.24 64.56 -19.74
C ALA A 587 -10.70 65.13 -18.41
N ASP A 588 -9.83 66.15 -18.53
CA ASP A 588 -9.34 67.11 -17.51
C ASP A 588 -8.95 66.62 -16.09
#